data_AF-A0A1G9XAQ4-F1
#
_entry.id   AF-A0A1G9XAQ4-F1
#
_cell.length_a   1.000
_cell.length_b   1.000
_cell.length_c   1.000
_cell.angle_alpha   90.00
_cell.angle_beta   90.00
_cell.angle_gamma   90.00
#
_symmetry.space_group_name_H-M   'P 1'
#
loop_
_entity.id
_entity.type
_entity.pdbx_description
1 polymer ?
#
loop_
_entity_poly.entity_id
_entity_poly.type
_entity_poly.pdbx_seq_one_letter_code
_entity_poly.pdbx_strand_id
1 'polypeptide(L)' 'MFKLHYSESSSYDCGFHNEPNPHVEGWFHFQERPTSDAKYEYSPASLDARTPASALWELLDLLEDQIRK' A
#
# COMPACT_ATOMS: atom_id res chain seq x y z
N MET A 1 -11.64 -8.11 -0.07
CA MET A 1 -10.16 -8.08 0.03
C MET A 1 -9.62 -7.64 -1.31
N PHE A 2 -8.79 -6.61 -1.32
CA PHE A 2 -8.11 -6.14 -2.53
C PHE A 2 -6.67 -5.75 -2.17
N LYS A 3 -5.79 -5.76 -3.17
CA LYS A 3 -4.39 -5.36 -3.04
C LYS A 3 -3.98 -4.62 -4.31
N LEU A 4 -3.21 -3.56 -4.15
CA LEU A 4 -2.55 -2.87 -5.26
C LEU A 4 -1.06 -2.78 -4.93
N HIS A 5 -0.23 -3.30 -5.82
CA HIS A 5 1.21 -3.40 -5.63
C HIS A 5 1.95 -2.69 -6.77
N TYR A 6 3.07 -2.10 -6.40
CA TYR A 6 4.10 -1.61 -7.29
C TYR A 6 5.40 -2.33 -6.93
N SER A 7 6.05 -2.91 -7.94
CA SER A 7 7.32 -3.61 -7.77
C SER A 7 8.27 -3.20 -8.90
N GLU A 8 9.49 -2.83 -8.55
CA GLU A 8 10.54 -2.47 -9.50
C GLU A 8 11.55 -3.61 -9.71
N SER A 9 12.23 -3.61 -10.86
CA SER A 9 13.37 -4.49 -11.10
C SER A 9 14.54 -4.22 -10.14
N SER A 10 14.65 -3.00 -9.61
CA SER A 10 15.58 -2.56 -8.57
C SER A 10 15.33 -3.17 -7.18
N SER A 11 14.33 -4.05 -7.05
CA SER A 11 13.90 -4.72 -5.81
C SER A 11 13.03 -3.91 -4.85
N TYR A 12 12.73 -2.65 -5.16
CA TYR A 12 11.71 -1.89 -4.41
C TYR A 12 10.34 -2.54 -4.63
N ASP A 13 9.60 -2.75 -3.54
CA ASP A 13 8.26 -3.33 -3.56
C ASP A 13 7.38 -2.61 -2.53
N CYS A 14 6.24 -2.08 -2.96
CA CYS A 14 5.31 -1.44 -2.05
C CYS A 14 3.85 -1.60 -2.50
N GLY A 15 2.92 -1.38 -1.58
CA GLY A 15 1.51 -1.47 -1.93
C GLY A 15 0.54 -1.28 -0.78
N PHE A 16 -0.72 -1.11 -1.16
CA PHE A 16 -1.85 -0.98 -0.24
C PHE A 16 -2.66 -2.27 -0.22
N HIS A 17 -2.99 -2.75 0.98
CA HIS A 17 -3.76 -3.97 1.19
C HIS A 17 -4.98 -3.68 2.03
N ASN A 18 -6.08 -4.36 1.70
CA ASN A 18 -7.29 -4.39 2.52
C ASN A 18 -7.54 -5.82 3.02
N GLU A 19 -6.79 -6.21 4.05
CA GLU A 19 -6.84 -7.51 4.73
C GLU A 19 -6.39 -7.41 6.20
N PRO A 20 -6.83 -8.30 7.09
CA PRO A 20 -6.31 -8.36 8.46
C PRO A 20 -4.80 -8.63 8.46
N ASN A 21 -4.03 -7.87 9.24
CA ASN A 21 -2.59 -8.00 9.36
C ASN A 21 -2.17 -7.94 10.85
N PRO A 22 -1.27 -8.82 11.34
CA PRO A 22 -0.83 -8.78 12.74
C PRO A 22 0.02 -7.54 13.11
N HIS A 23 0.49 -6.78 12.13
CA HIS A 23 1.39 -5.63 12.32
C HIS A 23 0.67 -4.28 12.44
N VAL A 24 -0.59 -4.18 11.99
CA VAL A 24 -1.36 -2.93 11.96
C VAL A 24 -2.80 -3.21 12.39
N GLU A 25 -3.35 -2.36 13.26
CA GLU A 25 -4.77 -2.45 13.63
C GLU A 25 -5.67 -2.05 12.46
N GLY A 26 -6.69 -2.86 12.19
CA GLY A 26 -7.62 -2.66 11.09
C GLY A 26 -7.30 -3.52 9.87
N TRP A 27 -7.94 -3.19 8.75
CA TRP A 27 -7.81 -3.97 7.51
C TRP A 27 -6.98 -3.24 6.45
N PHE A 28 -7.01 -1.91 6.44
CA PHE A 28 -6.33 -1.14 5.42
C PHE A 28 -4.96 -0.67 5.90
N HIS A 29 -3.93 -1.04 5.15
CA HIS A 29 -2.55 -0.72 5.51
C HIS A 29 -1.68 -0.59 4.26
N PHE A 30 -0.61 0.19 4.41
CA PHE A 30 0.50 0.24 3.46
C PHE A 30 1.58 -0.74 3.90
N GLN A 31 2.23 -1.38 2.94
CA GLN A 31 3.46 -2.13 3.18
C GLN A 31 4.51 -1.72 2.16
N GLU A 32 5.77 -1.78 2.58
CA GLU A 32 6.90 -1.58 1.67
C GLU A 32 8.10 -2.43 2.06
N ARG A 33 8.94 -2.70 1.07
CA ARG A 33 10.23 -3.35 1.19
C ARG A 33 11.22 -2.58 0.31
N PRO A 34 12.14 -1.80 0.91
CA PRO A 34 13.09 -0.98 0.17
C PRO A 34 14.04 -1.77 -0.75
N THR A 35 14.48 -2.94 -0.31
CA THR A 35 15.45 -3.80 -1.00
C THR A 35 15.10 -5.27 -0.82
N SER A 36 15.61 -6.16 -1.69
CA SER A 36 15.25 -7.58 -1.67
C SER A 36 15.65 -8.32 -0.39
N ASP A 37 16.65 -7.82 0.34
CA ASP A 37 17.13 -8.35 1.62
C ASP A 37 16.43 -7.74 2.85
N ALA A 38 15.67 -6.65 2.67
CA ALA A 38 14.89 -6.04 3.72
C ALA A 38 13.62 -6.85 4.03
N LYS A 39 13.12 -6.71 5.27
CA LYS A 39 11.78 -7.17 5.64
C LYS A 39 10.75 -6.15 5.16
N TYR A 40 9.50 -6.59 5.03
CA TYR A 40 8.41 -5.65 4.86
C TYR A 40 8.20 -4.84 6.13
N GLU A 41 8.04 -3.54 5.94
CA GLU A 41 7.54 -2.60 6.94
C GLU A 41 6.07 -2.32 6.67
N TYR A 42 5.31 -2.06 7.73
CA TYR A 42 3.86 -1.91 7.67
C TYR A 42 3.47 -0.62 8.36
N SER A 43 2.62 0.16 7.69
CA SER A 43 2.10 1.41 8.22
C SER A 43 0.57 1.46 8.11
N PRO A 44 -0.13 2.03 9.11
CA PRO A 44 -1.54 2.35 8.99
C PRO A 44 -1.80 3.22 7.76
N ALA A 45 -2.93 2.98 7.09
CA ALA A 45 -3.41 3.79 5.99
C ALA A 45 -4.93 3.98 6.12
N SER A 46 -5.46 4.99 5.44
CA SER A 46 -6.91 5.24 5.37
C SER A 46 -7.32 5.64 3.97
N LEU A 47 -8.61 5.48 3.67
CA LEU A 47 -9.26 6.06 2.50
C LEU A 47 -10.49 6.82 2.97
N ASP A 48 -10.70 8.00 2.42
CA ASP A 48 -11.89 8.82 2.67
C ASP A 48 -13.00 8.56 1.65
N ALA A 49 -12.67 7.91 0.53
CA ALA A 49 -13.60 7.58 -0.52
C ALA A 49 -14.82 6.77 -0.05
N ARG A 50 -16.00 7.17 -0.53
CA ARG A 50 -17.30 6.51 -0.22
C ARG A 50 -17.85 5.67 -1.35
N THR A 51 -17.14 5.56 -2.46
CA THR A 51 -17.51 4.71 -3.60
C THR A 51 -16.28 3.93 -4.07
N PRO A 52 -16.47 2.74 -4.67
CA PRO A 52 -15.35 1.95 -5.18
C PRO A 52 -14.50 2.68 -6.22
N ALA A 53 -15.14 3.47 -7.10
CA ALA A 53 -14.43 4.23 -8.12
C ALA A 53 -13.56 5.34 -7.51
N SER A 54 -14.10 6.09 -6.53
CA SER A 54 -13.33 7.11 -5.81
C SER A 54 -12.17 6.48 -5.03
N ALA A 55 -12.39 5.32 -4.41
CA ALA A 55 -11.36 4.62 -3.64
C ALA A 55 -10.20 4.16 -4.52
N LEU A 56 -10.48 3.73 -5.75
CA LEU A 56 -9.43 3.37 -6.70
C LEU A 56 -8.58 4.59 -7.08
N TRP A 57 -9.20 5.73 -7.38
CA TRP A 57 -8.46 6.94 -7.70
C TRP A 57 -7.60 7.42 -6.53
N GLU A 58 -8.18 7.48 -5.32
CA GLU A 58 -7.44 7.82 -4.11
C GLU A 58 -6.27 6.86 -3.84
N LEU A 59 -6.44 5.55 -4.08
CA LEU A 59 -5.34 4.58 -3.98
C LEU A 59 -4.21 4.86 -4.97
N LEU A 60 -4.56 5.23 -6.20
CA LEU A 60 -3.58 5.52 -7.25
C LEU A 60 -2.80 6.80 -6.93
N ASP A 61 -3.47 7.84 -6.43
CA ASP A 61 -2.84 9.08 -5.98
C ASP A 61 -1.87 8.79 -4.81
N LEU A 62 -2.31 8.02 -3.81
CA LEU A 62 -1.47 7.63 -2.69
C LEU A 62 -0.25 6.82 -3.13
N LEU A 63 -0.41 5.93 -4.11
CA LEU A 63 0.70 5.12 -4.65
C LEU A 63 1.68 5.99 -5.46
N GLU A 64 1.18 6.91 -6.27
CA GLU A 64 1.99 7.89 -6.99
C GLU A 64 2.84 8.72 -6.02
N ASP A 65 2.24 9.20 -4.93
CA ASP A 65 2.94 9.96 -3.89
C ASP A 65 4.06 9.16 -3.21
N GLN A 66 3.92 7.82 -3.08
CA GLN A 66 5.00 7.00 -2.55
C GLN A 66 6.14 6.82 -3.55
N ILE A 67 5.81 6.54 -4.81
CA ILE A 67 6.80 6.25 -5.85
C ILE A 67 7.59 7.51 -6.26
N ARG A 68 7.01 8.70 -6.10
CA ARG A 68 7.67 9.97 -6.45
C ARG A 68 8.66 10.49 -5.39
N LYS A 69 8.71 9.89 -4.19
CA LYS A 69 9.64 10.29 -3.13
C LYS A 69 11.08 9.91 -3.46
#